data_AF-V4K204-F1
#
_entry.id   AF-V4K204-F1
#
_cell.length_a   1.000
_cell.length_b   1.000
_cell.length_c   1.000
_cell.angle_alpha   90.00
_cell.angle_beta   90.00
_cell.angle_gamma   90.00
#
_symmetry.space_group_name_H-M   'P 1'
#
loop_
_entity.id
_entity.type
_entity.pdbx_description
1 polymer ?
#
loop_
_entity_poly.entity_id
_entity_poly.type
_entity_poly.pdbx_seq_one_letter_code
_entity_poly.pdbx_strand_id
1 'polypeptide(L)'
;MRQFVNFFPLLAFVVISLAGKATVEAATGMNPPVKLVWHYYKVTNTCDDAEAYIRHQVEKFYKSDSTIAPKLLRLLYSDCMVNGCDASVLLQGPKSERTAPQNRGLAGFVIIDKIKTVLESRCPGVVSCADILNLATRDAVHMAGAPSYPVFTGRRDGGALNPDAVDLPSPSISVEESLAYFNSKGLDVLDMTTLLGAHSMGKTHCSHIVNRLYNFKSTGKPDPTMNTTLVSQLRNLCPPRTQKGQTDPLIYLNPDTGSSNRFSSSYYSRVLSHNAVLGVDQQLLYNDDSKEITQEFASGFEDFRKSFALAMSRMGSINVLTGNAGEIRRDCRVTNANYGA
;
A
#
# COMPACT_ATOMS: atom_id res chain seq x y z
N MET A 1 10.70 -85.22 -26.48
CA MET A 1 11.01 -83.88 -25.93
C MET A 1 10.04 -82.89 -26.56
N ARG A 2 8.86 -82.68 -25.93
CA ARG A 2 7.80 -81.81 -26.46
C ARG A 2 7.88 -80.46 -25.74
N GLN A 3 8.09 -79.41 -26.52
CA GLN A 3 8.07 -78.01 -26.08
C GLN A 3 6.63 -77.56 -25.86
N PHE A 4 6.34 -76.98 -24.69
CA PHE A 4 5.12 -76.22 -24.43
C PHE A 4 5.48 -74.74 -24.47
N VAL A 5 4.88 -74.01 -25.40
CA VAL A 5 4.98 -72.55 -25.53
C VAL A 5 3.83 -71.95 -24.72
N ASN A 6 4.14 -71.29 -23.59
CA ASN A 6 3.15 -70.51 -22.84
C ASN A 6 3.14 -69.08 -23.36
N PHE A 7 2.04 -68.68 -24.00
CA PHE A 7 1.71 -67.30 -24.34
C PHE A 7 1.23 -66.57 -23.07
N PHE A 8 1.98 -65.55 -22.63
CA PHE A 8 1.51 -64.56 -21.67
C PHE A 8 0.97 -63.34 -22.44
N PRO A 9 -0.26 -62.87 -22.19
CA PRO A 9 -0.73 -61.61 -22.77
C PRO A 9 -0.13 -60.43 -21.97
N LEU A 10 0.55 -59.52 -22.66
CA LEU A 10 0.92 -58.21 -22.11
C LEU A 10 -0.36 -57.39 -21.86
N LEU A 11 -0.69 -57.14 -20.59
CA LEU A 11 -1.63 -56.10 -20.20
C LEU A 11 -0.94 -54.74 -20.31
N ALA A 12 -1.25 -53.98 -21.35
CA ALA A 12 -0.88 -52.57 -21.46
C ALA A 12 -1.79 -51.73 -20.53
N PHE A 13 -1.26 -51.26 -19.41
CA PHE A 13 -1.93 -50.26 -18.58
C PHE A 13 -1.83 -48.89 -19.28
N VAL A 14 -2.95 -48.44 -19.84
CA VAL A 14 -3.11 -47.06 -20.31
C VAL A 14 -3.31 -46.17 -19.09
N VAL A 15 -2.27 -45.43 -18.70
CA VAL A 15 -2.40 -44.35 -17.71
C VAL A 15 -3.06 -43.17 -18.41
N ILE A 16 -4.37 -43.02 -18.23
CA ILE A 16 -5.10 -41.83 -18.65
C ILE A 16 -4.71 -40.71 -17.70
N SER A 17 -3.78 -39.86 -18.13
CA SER A 17 -3.48 -38.59 -17.47
C SER A 17 -4.73 -37.70 -17.57
N LEU A 18 -5.52 -37.67 -16.50
CA LEU A 18 -6.51 -36.62 -16.27
C LEU A 18 -5.75 -35.33 -15.95
N ALA A 19 -5.20 -34.69 -16.97
CA ALA A 19 -4.83 -33.29 -16.92
C ALA A 19 -6.15 -32.51 -16.81
N GLY A 20 -6.64 -32.35 -15.58
CA GLY A 20 -7.68 -31.38 -15.29
C GLY A 20 -7.19 -30.03 -15.79
N LYS A 21 -7.85 -29.49 -16.80
CA LYS A 21 -7.64 -28.10 -17.20
C LYS A 21 -8.09 -27.25 -16.02
N ALA A 22 -7.16 -26.90 -15.15
CA ALA A 22 -7.36 -25.77 -14.25
C ALA A 22 -7.47 -24.55 -15.16
N THR A 23 -8.69 -24.12 -15.42
CA THR A 23 -8.94 -22.79 -15.99
C THR A 23 -8.55 -21.80 -14.91
N VAL A 24 -7.32 -21.30 -14.98
CA VAL A 24 -6.97 -20.06 -14.30
C VAL A 24 -7.76 -18.98 -15.01
N GLU A 25 -8.86 -18.54 -14.42
CA GLU A 25 -9.46 -17.27 -14.81
C GLU A 25 -8.42 -16.19 -14.52
N ALA A 26 -7.73 -15.75 -15.58
CA ALA A 26 -7.01 -14.50 -15.51
C ALA A 26 -8.03 -13.43 -15.10
N ALA A 27 -7.79 -12.78 -13.96
CA ALA A 27 -8.57 -11.62 -13.51
C ALA A 27 -8.40 -10.49 -14.53
N THR A 28 -9.16 -10.59 -15.61
CA THR A 28 -9.13 -9.69 -16.75
C THR A 28 -10.19 -8.63 -16.51
N GLY A 29 -9.80 -7.59 -15.78
CA GLY A 29 -10.59 -6.38 -15.62
C GLY A 29 -10.68 -5.89 -14.17
N MET A 30 -10.65 -4.57 -14.00
CA MET A 30 -11.13 -3.92 -12.78
C MET A 30 -12.61 -4.28 -12.63
N ASN A 31 -12.92 -5.23 -11.75
CA ASN A 31 -14.27 -5.63 -11.42
C ASN A 31 -14.51 -5.21 -9.96
N PRO A 32 -15.49 -4.35 -9.65
CA PRO A 32 -16.58 -3.83 -10.51
C PRO A 32 -16.12 -2.81 -11.58
N PRO A 33 -16.91 -2.57 -12.65
CA PRO A 33 -16.58 -1.66 -13.75
C PRO A 33 -16.16 -0.28 -13.24
N VAL A 34 -15.15 0.30 -13.91
CA VAL A 34 -14.53 1.58 -13.53
C VAL A 34 -15.60 2.68 -13.53
N LYS A 35 -16.07 3.07 -12.33
CA LYS A 35 -17.00 4.18 -12.12
C LYS A 35 -16.36 5.56 -12.29
N LEU A 36 -15.03 5.58 -12.42
CA LEU A 36 -14.20 6.76 -12.49
C LEU A 36 -13.76 7.03 -13.92
N VAL A 37 -13.43 8.28 -14.23
CA VAL A 37 -13.06 8.69 -15.59
C VAL A 37 -11.63 9.22 -15.59
N TRP A 38 -10.84 8.79 -16.55
CA TRP A 38 -9.51 9.36 -16.73
C TRP A 38 -9.64 10.81 -17.20
N HIS A 39 -8.94 11.73 -16.54
CA HIS A 39 -9.09 13.17 -16.75
C HIS A 39 -10.52 13.72 -16.52
N TYR A 40 -11.26 13.19 -15.54
CA TYR A 40 -12.65 13.56 -15.23
C TYR A 40 -12.91 15.08 -15.29
N TYR A 41 -12.09 15.88 -14.59
CA TYR A 41 -12.29 17.34 -14.50
C TYR A 41 -12.11 18.09 -15.82
N LYS A 42 -11.28 17.55 -16.72
CA LYS A 42 -11.04 18.09 -18.05
C LYS A 42 -12.11 17.63 -19.04
N VAL A 43 -12.45 16.34 -19.05
CA VAL A 43 -13.46 15.81 -19.99
C VAL A 43 -14.88 16.29 -19.67
N THR A 44 -15.15 16.65 -18.41
CA THR A 44 -16.40 17.28 -17.99
C THR A 44 -16.38 18.81 -18.08
N ASN A 45 -15.25 19.42 -18.46
CA ASN A 45 -15.05 20.86 -18.55
C ASN A 45 -15.45 21.61 -17.25
N THR A 46 -15.07 21.05 -16.10
CA THR A 46 -15.39 21.61 -14.77
C THR A 46 -14.19 22.25 -14.10
N CYS A 47 -12.99 21.70 -14.33
CA CYS A 47 -11.71 22.28 -13.88
C CYS A 47 -10.56 21.66 -14.69
N ASP A 48 -10.38 22.11 -15.94
CA ASP A 48 -9.44 21.53 -16.90
C ASP A 48 -8.01 21.38 -16.38
N ASP A 49 -7.56 22.36 -15.60
CA ASP A 49 -6.20 22.43 -15.05
C ASP A 49 -6.06 21.78 -13.65
N ALA A 50 -7.08 21.10 -13.13
CA ALA A 50 -7.07 20.51 -11.79
C ALA A 50 -5.81 19.66 -11.53
N GLU A 51 -5.54 18.68 -12.41
CA GLU A 51 -4.36 17.81 -12.26
C GLU A 51 -3.04 18.58 -12.38
N ALA A 52 -2.98 19.62 -13.22
CA ALA A 52 -1.80 20.45 -13.37
C ALA A 52 -1.52 21.28 -12.12
N TYR A 53 -2.56 21.85 -11.50
CA TYR A 53 -2.44 22.56 -10.23
C TYR A 53 -1.98 21.64 -9.10
N ILE A 54 -2.55 20.44 -9.00
CA ILE A 54 -2.17 19.44 -8.00
C ILE A 54 -0.69 19.09 -8.19
N ARG A 55 -0.29 18.67 -9.39
CA ARG A 55 1.09 18.30 -9.69
C ARG A 55 2.07 19.41 -9.34
N HIS A 56 1.78 20.65 -9.74
CA HIS A 56 2.64 21.79 -9.47
C HIS A 56 2.84 22.02 -7.96
N GLN A 57 1.78 21.91 -7.16
CA GLN A 57 1.90 22.03 -5.71
C GLN A 57 2.75 20.89 -5.13
N VAL A 58 2.53 19.64 -5.56
CA VAL A 58 3.32 18.50 -5.09
C VAL A 58 4.80 18.67 -5.45
N GLU A 59 5.12 19.10 -6.67
CA GLU A 59 6.50 19.36 -7.09
C GLU A 59 7.18 20.40 -6.19
N LYS A 60 6.44 21.45 -5.80
CA LYS A 60 6.94 22.47 -4.87
C LYS A 60 7.23 21.90 -3.49
N PHE A 61 6.34 21.07 -2.94
CA PHE A 61 6.58 20.41 -1.65
C PHE A 61 7.75 19.42 -1.75
N TYR A 62 7.79 18.61 -2.80
CA TYR A 62 8.79 17.55 -2.96
C TYR A 62 10.21 18.12 -3.05
N LYS A 63 10.39 19.23 -3.78
CA LYS A 63 11.67 19.95 -3.86
C LYS A 63 12.19 20.41 -2.49
N SER A 64 11.30 20.69 -1.54
CA SER A 64 11.67 21.09 -0.18
C SER A 64 11.79 19.93 0.80
N ASP A 65 10.99 18.87 0.62
CA ASP A 65 10.93 17.71 1.51
C ASP A 65 10.54 16.47 0.69
N SER A 66 11.51 15.60 0.37
CA SER A 66 11.23 14.36 -0.36
C SER A 66 10.46 13.33 0.46
N THR A 67 10.39 13.50 1.80
CA THR A 67 9.64 12.58 2.67
C THR A 67 8.13 12.67 2.46
N ILE A 68 7.64 13.64 1.69
CA ILE A 68 6.22 13.70 1.35
C ILE A 68 5.74 12.48 0.56
N ALA A 69 6.61 11.85 -0.24
CA ALA A 69 6.23 10.69 -1.05
C ALA A 69 5.77 9.50 -0.18
N PRO A 70 6.58 8.98 0.77
CA PRO A 70 6.11 7.92 1.66
C PRO A 70 4.97 8.38 2.59
N LYS A 71 4.93 9.65 2.99
CA LYS A 71 3.84 10.18 3.83
C LYS A 71 2.49 10.14 3.12
N LEU A 72 2.43 10.67 1.90
CA LEU A 72 1.21 10.68 1.08
C LEU A 72 0.79 9.27 0.68
N LEU A 73 1.76 8.40 0.35
CA LEU A 73 1.49 7.00 0.04
C LEU A 73 0.86 6.25 1.22
N ARG A 74 1.42 6.41 2.44
CA ARG A 74 0.85 5.80 3.65
C ARG A 74 -0.53 6.38 3.99
N LEU A 75 -0.73 7.68 3.75
CA LEU A 75 -2.02 8.35 3.95
C LEU A 75 -3.08 7.83 2.99
N LEU A 76 -2.76 7.67 1.70
CA LEU A 76 -3.66 7.07 0.71
C LEU A 76 -3.98 5.60 1.03
N TYR A 77 -3.00 4.82 1.46
CA TYR A 77 -3.26 3.45 1.93
C TYR A 77 -4.23 3.44 3.12
N SER A 78 -4.04 4.34 4.10
CA SER A 78 -4.95 4.43 5.26
C SER A 78 -6.37 4.83 4.87
N ASP A 79 -6.55 5.64 3.82
CA ASP A 79 -7.87 5.98 3.31
C ASP A 79 -8.50 4.74 2.64
N CYS A 80 -7.87 4.25 1.58
CA CYS A 80 -8.41 3.23 0.70
C CYS A 80 -8.64 1.88 1.38
N MET A 81 -7.77 1.48 2.31
CA MET A 81 -7.82 0.14 2.91
C MET A 81 -8.80 0.03 4.09
N VAL A 82 -9.31 1.14 4.62
CA VAL A 82 -10.28 1.12 5.73
C VAL A 82 -11.70 1.01 5.17
N ASN A 83 -12.29 2.13 4.75
CA ASN A 83 -13.67 2.20 4.25
C ASN A 83 -13.76 2.41 2.72
N GLY A 84 -12.62 2.62 2.06
CA GLY A 84 -12.56 2.97 0.63
C GLY A 84 -11.88 4.30 0.42
N CYS A 85 -11.57 4.62 -0.84
CA CYS A 85 -10.89 5.86 -1.18
C CYS A 85 -11.88 7.04 -1.23
N ASP A 86 -12.35 7.48 -0.06
CA ASP A 86 -13.35 8.54 0.10
C ASP A 86 -12.85 9.75 0.90
N ALA A 87 -11.54 9.81 1.20
CA ALA A 87 -10.91 10.85 2.00
C ALA A 87 -11.46 11.01 3.42
N SER A 88 -12.16 10.02 3.97
CA SER A 88 -12.60 10.01 5.37
C SER A 88 -11.44 10.17 6.35
N VAL A 89 -10.26 9.62 6.02
CA VAL A 89 -9.02 9.78 6.82
C VAL A 89 -8.59 11.25 6.98
N LEU A 90 -9.01 12.14 6.08
CA LEU A 90 -8.68 13.55 6.13
C LEU A 90 -9.56 14.33 7.10
N LEU A 91 -10.69 13.80 7.54
CA LEU A 91 -11.52 14.48 8.54
C LEU A 91 -10.77 14.65 9.86
N GLN A 92 -11.04 15.76 10.55
CA GLN A 92 -10.54 16.02 11.90
C GLN A 92 -11.66 15.94 12.92
N GLY A 93 -11.30 15.54 14.13
CA GLY A 93 -12.22 15.50 15.26
C GLY A 93 -11.89 14.37 16.23
N PRO A 94 -12.51 14.37 17.42
CA PRO A 94 -12.24 13.36 18.45
C PRO A 94 -12.67 11.95 18.05
N LYS A 95 -13.53 11.81 17.04
CA LYS A 95 -13.98 10.55 16.45
C LYS A 95 -13.46 10.35 15.02
N SER A 96 -12.43 11.07 14.60
CA SER A 96 -11.87 10.89 13.26
C SER A 96 -10.95 9.66 13.22
N GLU A 97 -10.78 9.07 12.04
CA GLU A 97 -9.81 7.97 11.84
C GLU A 97 -8.37 8.35 12.22
N ARG A 98 -8.06 9.66 12.27
CA ARG A 98 -6.77 10.18 12.74
C ARG A 98 -6.48 9.83 14.20
N THR A 99 -7.49 9.55 15.02
CA THR A 99 -7.31 9.17 16.44
C THR A 99 -7.11 7.67 16.63
N ALA A 100 -7.26 6.85 15.58
CA ALA A 100 -7.06 5.42 15.67
C ALA A 100 -5.58 5.08 15.96
N PRO A 101 -5.28 4.11 16.85
CA PRO A 101 -3.91 3.73 17.18
C PRO A 101 -3.04 3.39 15.96
N GLN A 102 -3.62 2.75 14.94
CA GLN A 102 -2.96 2.31 13.71
C GLN A 102 -2.59 3.47 12.79
N ASN A 103 -3.26 4.61 12.93
CA ASN A 103 -3.00 5.84 12.19
C ASN A 103 -2.07 6.80 12.95
N ARG A 104 -1.54 6.39 14.12
CA ARG A 104 -0.54 7.16 14.85
C ARG A 104 0.68 7.39 13.96
N GLY A 105 1.07 8.66 13.81
CA GLY A 105 2.22 9.04 12.99
C GLY A 105 1.90 9.27 11.51
N LEU A 106 0.62 9.14 11.09
CA LEU A 106 0.20 9.63 9.77
C LEU A 106 0.54 11.12 9.61
N ALA A 107 0.96 11.48 8.41
CA ALA A 107 1.35 12.83 8.03
C ALA A 107 0.94 13.12 6.58
N GLY A 108 1.24 14.32 6.09
CA GLY A 108 0.89 14.73 4.71
C GLY A 108 -0.43 15.49 4.60
N PHE A 109 -1.25 15.55 5.66
CA PHE A 109 -2.52 16.28 5.69
C PHE A 109 -2.41 17.74 5.21
N VAL A 110 -1.40 18.47 5.70
CA VAL A 110 -1.18 19.89 5.34
C VAL A 110 -0.92 20.09 3.84
N ILE A 111 -0.36 19.10 3.16
CA ILE A 111 -0.12 19.15 1.71
C ILE A 111 -1.47 19.12 0.99
N ILE A 112 -2.36 18.21 1.40
CA ILE A 112 -3.71 18.10 0.85
C ILE A 112 -4.51 19.37 1.10
N ASP A 113 -4.46 19.93 2.31
CA ASP A 113 -5.16 21.18 2.67
C ASP A 113 -4.69 22.37 1.80
N LYS A 114 -3.38 22.48 1.55
CA LYS A 114 -2.81 23.54 0.71
C LYS A 114 -3.17 23.36 -0.76
N ILE A 115 -3.14 22.14 -1.27
CA ILE A 115 -3.61 21.84 -2.64
C ILE A 115 -5.10 22.18 -2.77
N LYS A 116 -5.91 21.78 -1.80
CA LYS A 116 -7.34 22.07 -1.76
C LYS A 116 -7.61 23.57 -1.77
N THR A 117 -6.86 24.35 -1.00
CA THR A 117 -6.97 25.82 -0.99
C THR A 117 -6.73 26.42 -2.38
N VAL A 118 -5.71 25.95 -3.09
CA VAL A 118 -5.43 26.40 -4.46
C VAL A 118 -6.58 26.03 -5.39
N LEU A 119 -7.06 24.80 -5.33
CA LEU A 119 -8.16 24.34 -6.19
C LEU A 119 -9.46 25.08 -5.89
N GLU A 120 -9.81 25.33 -4.64
CA GLU A 120 -11.00 26.12 -4.29
C GLU A 120 -10.91 27.58 -4.77
N SER A 121 -9.70 28.14 -4.90
CA SER A 121 -9.53 29.47 -5.49
C SER A 121 -9.66 29.50 -7.02
N ARG A 122 -9.47 28.36 -7.69
CA ARG A 122 -9.44 28.25 -9.16
C ARG A 122 -10.72 27.67 -9.72
N CYS A 123 -11.24 26.62 -9.09
CA CYS A 123 -12.46 25.91 -9.44
C CYS A 123 -13.22 25.54 -8.16
N PRO A 124 -13.96 26.52 -7.59
CA PRO A 124 -14.61 26.35 -6.29
C PRO A 124 -15.61 25.17 -6.31
N GLY A 125 -15.40 24.18 -5.45
CA GLY A 125 -16.39 23.12 -5.17
C GLY A 125 -16.45 22.04 -6.24
N VAL A 126 -15.40 21.93 -7.05
CA VAL A 126 -15.33 20.98 -8.16
C VAL A 126 -14.55 19.74 -7.77
N VAL A 127 -13.33 19.92 -7.23
CA VAL A 127 -12.39 18.81 -7.03
C VAL A 127 -12.51 18.23 -5.62
N SER A 128 -12.78 16.92 -5.52
CA SER A 128 -12.88 16.23 -4.22
C SER A 128 -11.54 16.08 -3.53
N CYS A 129 -11.58 15.98 -2.20
CA CYS A 129 -10.38 15.68 -1.41
C CYS A 129 -9.84 14.26 -1.69
N ALA A 130 -10.73 13.31 -1.98
CA ALA A 130 -10.38 11.95 -2.38
C ALA A 130 -9.53 11.93 -3.66
N ASP A 131 -9.91 12.69 -4.69
CA ASP A 131 -9.11 12.77 -5.91
C ASP A 131 -7.80 13.55 -5.70
N ILE A 132 -7.80 14.61 -4.89
CA ILE A 132 -6.55 15.31 -4.52
C ILE A 132 -5.56 14.35 -3.88
N LEU A 133 -6.00 13.52 -2.93
CA LEU A 133 -5.12 12.56 -2.25
C LEU A 133 -4.53 11.53 -3.22
N ASN A 134 -5.35 10.98 -4.11
CA ASN A 134 -4.91 10.00 -5.11
C ASN A 134 -3.91 10.61 -6.12
N LEU A 135 -4.24 11.77 -6.70
CA LEU A 135 -3.40 12.46 -7.68
C LEU A 135 -2.09 12.93 -7.04
N ALA A 136 -2.16 13.54 -5.85
CA ALA A 136 -0.99 14.04 -5.15
C ALA A 136 -0.02 12.91 -4.77
N THR A 137 -0.57 11.77 -4.34
CA THR A 137 0.24 10.58 -4.04
C THR A 137 0.94 10.08 -5.30
N ARG A 138 0.22 9.90 -6.42
CA ARG A 138 0.77 9.48 -7.71
C ARG A 138 1.93 10.37 -8.16
N ASP A 139 1.77 11.69 -8.08
CA ASP A 139 2.82 12.63 -8.47
C ASP A 139 4.03 12.57 -7.51
N ALA A 140 3.80 12.46 -6.20
CA ALA A 140 4.88 12.39 -5.21
C ALA A 140 5.70 11.09 -5.31
N VAL A 141 5.06 9.93 -5.46
CA VAL A 141 5.78 8.65 -5.61
C VAL A 141 6.50 8.57 -6.96
N HIS A 142 5.93 9.16 -8.01
CA HIS A 142 6.61 9.26 -9.30
C HIS A 142 7.92 10.06 -9.19
N MET A 143 7.90 11.19 -8.47
CA MET A 143 9.12 11.96 -8.18
C MET A 143 10.14 11.17 -7.35
N ALA A 144 9.68 10.25 -6.51
CA ALA A 144 10.54 9.35 -5.75
C ALA A 144 11.14 8.21 -6.59
N GLY A 145 10.75 8.06 -7.85
CA GLY A 145 11.25 7.02 -8.76
C GLY A 145 10.31 5.83 -8.95
N ALA A 146 9.04 5.93 -8.55
CA ALA A 146 7.98 5.00 -8.98
C ALA A 146 7.52 5.37 -10.41
N PRO A 147 6.81 4.50 -11.14
CA PRO A 147 6.26 4.89 -12.43
C PRO A 147 5.10 5.86 -12.21
N SER A 148 4.85 6.70 -13.22
CA SER A 148 3.56 7.36 -13.32
C SER A 148 2.53 6.37 -13.82
N TYR A 149 1.28 6.57 -13.45
CA TYR A 149 0.16 5.75 -13.88
C TYR A 149 -1.11 6.59 -14.03
N PRO A 150 -2.07 6.14 -14.86
CA PRO A 150 -3.38 6.78 -14.94
C PRO A 150 -4.08 6.72 -13.59
N VAL A 151 -4.48 7.89 -13.08
CA VAL A 151 -5.39 7.99 -11.94
C VAL A 151 -6.75 8.36 -12.51
N PHE A 152 -7.68 7.41 -12.48
CA PHE A 152 -9.07 7.71 -12.80
C PHE A 152 -9.65 8.57 -11.67
N THR A 153 -10.40 9.61 -12.01
CA THR A 153 -10.95 10.63 -11.09
C THR A 153 -12.47 10.70 -11.18
N GLY A 154 -13.10 11.52 -10.34
CA GLY A 154 -14.54 11.56 -10.13
C GLY A 154 -14.98 10.94 -8.80
N ARG A 155 -14.04 10.70 -7.86
CA ARG A 155 -14.37 10.28 -6.49
C ARG A 155 -15.06 11.42 -5.76
N ARG A 156 -15.88 11.08 -4.78
CA ARG A 156 -16.52 12.01 -3.84
C ARG A 156 -16.07 11.70 -2.43
N ASP A 157 -16.24 12.69 -1.57
CA ASP A 157 -15.76 12.67 -0.20
C ASP A 157 -16.81 12.04 0.73
N GLY A 158 -16.37 11.11 1.57
CA GLY A 158 -17.15 10.53 2.66
C GLY A 158 -17.11 11.42 3.92
N GLY A 159 -18.15 11.31 4.73
CA GLY A 159 -18.32 12.07 5.98
C GLY A 159 -18.22 11.24 7.26
N ALA A 160 -17.75 9.99 7.18
CA ALA A 160 -17.69 9.10 8.33
C ALA A 160 -16.60 9.54 9.33
N LEU A 161 -17.00 9.78 10.58
CA LEU A 161 -16.10 9.96 11.72
C LEU A 161 -16.18 8.72 12.60
N ASN A 162 -15.41 7.69 12.26
CA ASN A 162 -15.39 6.44 13.00
C ASN A 162 -13.94 5.91 13.18
N PRO A 163 -13.31 6.12 14.35
CA PRO A 163 -11.96 5.61 14.57
C PRO A 163 -11.92 4.09 14.70
N ASP A 164 -13.04 3.46 15.10
CA ASP A 164 -13.16 2.02 15.31
C ASP A 164 -13.24 1.25 13.98
N ALA A 165 -13.48 1.96 12.86
CA ALA A 165 -13.41 1.36 11.52
C ALA A 165 -11.97 1.02 11.10
N VAL A 166 -10.96 1.67 11.69
CA VAL A 166 -9.55 1.51 11.27
C VAL A 166 -9.04 0.14 11.70
N ASP A 167 -9.02 -0.78 10.73
CA ASP A 167 -8.70 -2.20 10.89
C ASP A 167 -7.29 -2.58 10.40
N LEU A 168 -6.41 -1.58 10.17
CA LEU A 168 -5.12 -1.79 9.53
C LEU A 168 -4.25 -2.81 10.30
N PRO A 169 -3.62 -3.77 9.59
CA PRO A 169 -2.89 -4.87 10.23
C PRO A 169 -1.61 -4.41 10.94
N SER A 170 -1.23 -5.16 11.96
CA SER A 170 0.04 -4.97 12.67
C SER A 170 1.23 -5.31 11.76
N PRO A 171 2.37 -4.61 11.84
CA PRO A 171 3.59 -4.99 11.12
C PRO A 171 4.20 -6.34 11.56
N SER A 172 3.63 -6.97 12.60
CA SER A 172 3.98 -8.31 13.08
C SER A 172 2.96 -9.40 12.71
N ILE A 173 1.95 -9.06 11.90
CA ILE A 173 0.93 -9.99 11.39
C ILE A 173 1.57 -11.12 10.56
N SER A 174 0.91 -12.28 10.44
CA SER A 174 1.40 -13.34 9.54
C SER A 174 1.24 -12.96 8.05
N VAL A 175 1.98 -13.59 7.15
CA VAL A 175 1.80 -13.36 5.70
C VAL A 175 0.42 -13.84 5.23
N GLU A 176 -0.10 -14.92 5.81
CA GLU A 176 -1.43 -15.45 5.50
C GLU A 176 -2.55 -14.50 5.97
N GLU A 177 -2.42 -13.96 7.17
CA GLU A 177 -3.35 -12.96 7.71
C GLU A 177 -3.26 -11.63 6.93
N SER A 178 -2.05 -11.22 6.51
CA SER A 178 -1.87 -10.08 5.60
C SER A 178 -2.57 -10.32 4.27
N LEU A 179 -2.38 -11.51 3.67
CA LEU A 179 -3.03 -11.86 2.40
C LEU A 179 -4.56 -11.91 2.56
N ALA A 180 -5.07 -12.45 3.66
CA ALA A 180 -6.50 -12.44 3.97
C ALA A 180 -7.04 -11.01 4.08
N TYR A 181 -6.29 -10.10 4.71
CA TYR A 181 -6.66 -8.69 4.77
C TYR A 181 -6.74 -8.05 3.38
N PHE A 182 -5.71 -8.22 2.54
CA PHE A 182 -5.72 -7.69 1.16
C PHE A 182 -6.86 -8.30 0.33
N ASN A 183 -7.08 -9.61 0.42
CA ASN A 183 -8.17 -10.31 -0.27
C ASN A 183 -9.54 -9.75 0.15
N SER A 184 -9.72 -9.40 1.43
CA SER A 184 -10.97 -8.78 1.92
C SER A 184 -11.27 -7.42 1.28
N LYS A 185 -10.23 -6.75 0.73
CA LYS A 185 -10.34 -5.48 -0.01
C LYS A 185 -10.29 -5.68 -1.54
N GLY A 186 -10.34 -6.93 -2.00
CA GLY A 186 -10.30 -7.29 -3.43
C GLY A 186 -8.91 -7.23 -4.08
N LEU A 187 -7.85 -7.25 -3.27
CA LEU A 187 -6.45 -7.24 -3.70
C LEU A 187 -5.81 -8.60 -3.47
N ASP A 188 -5.12 -9.15 -4.47
CA ASP A 188 -4.56 -10.51 -4.41
C ASP A 188 -3.12 -10.54 -3.88
N VAL A 189 -2.45 -11.70 -3.98
CA VAL A 189 -1.06 -11.88 -3.52
C VAL A 189 -0.06 -11.05 -4.31
N LEU A 190 -0.33 -10.79 -5.60
CA LEU A 190 0.49 -9.91 -6.42
C LEU A 190 0.35 -8.47 -5.95
N ASP A 191 -0.89 -8.01 -5.72
CA ASP A 191 -1.16 -6.68 -5.18
C ASP A 191 -0.49 -6.49 -3.80
N MET A 192 -0.67 -7.45 -2.88
CA MET A 192 -0.09 -7.41 -1.53
C MET A 192 1.44 -7.31 -1.58
N THR A 193 2.08 -8.23 -2.30
CA THR A 193 3.55 -8.30 -2.38
C THR A 193 4.11 -7.04 -3.03
N THR A 194 3.43 -6.54 -4.07
CA THR A 194 3.79 -5.30 -4.77
C THR A 194 3.67 -4.07 -3.88
N LEU A 195 2.54 -3.92 -3.16
CA LEU A 195 2.26 -2.73 -2.36
C LEU A 195 3.15 -2.66 -1.11
N LEU A 196 3.55 -3.80 -0.54
CA LEU A 196 4.58 -3.84 0.52
C LEU A 196 5.94 -3.31 0.03
N GLY A 197 6.22 -3.39 -1.28
CA GLY A 197 7.39 -2.74 -1.91
C GLY A 197 7.47 -1.23 -1.73
N ALA A 198 6.38 -0.57 -1.34
CA ALA A 198 6.38 0.83 -0.90
C ALA A 198 7.33 1.08 0.30
N HIS A 199 7.60 0.05 1.12
CA HIS A 199 8.57 0.11 2.22
C HIS A 199 10.03 0.25 1.74
N SER A 200 10.27 0.32 0.43
CA SER A 200 11.52 0.88 -0.12
C SER A 200 11.75 2.35 0.28
N MET A 201 10.72 3.04 0.77
CA MET A 201 10.76 4.44 1.21
C MET A 201 10.27 4.59 2.66
N GLY A 202 10.59 5.72 3.29
CA GLY A 202 9.98 6.11 4.56
C GLY A 202 10.62 5.49 5.80
N LYS A 203 9.94 5.67 6.93
CA LYS A 203 10.42 5.33 8.27
C LYS A 203 9.35 4.62 9.08
N THR A 204 9.79 3.86 10.08
CA THR A 204 8.95 3.22 11.09
C THR A 204 9.46 3.53 12.50
N HIS A 205 8.55 3.53 13.47
CA HIS A 205 8.92 3.64 14.88
C HIS A 205 9.54 2.36 15.40
N CYS A 206 10.54 2.49 16.27
CA CYS A 206 11.17 1.35 16.94
C CYS A 206 10.15 0.45 17.66
N SER A 207 9.05 1.01 18.18
CA SER A 207 7.94 0.23 18.77
C SER A 207 7.43 -0.92 17.90
N HIS A 208 7.51 -0.79 16.59
CA HIS A 208 7.01 -1.80 15.64
C HIS A 208 7.99 -2.97 15.43
N ILE A 209 9.24 -2.83 15.85
CA ILE A 209 10.28 -3.84 15.60
C ILE A 209 11.02 -4.32 16.85
N VAL A 210 10.90 -3.63 17.99
CA VAL A 210 11.63 -3.99 19.23
C VAL A 210 11.39 -5.44 19.66
N ASN A 211 10.19 -5.98 19.46
CA ASN A 211 9.93 -7.40 19.74
C ASN A 211 10.80 -8.32 18.87
N ARG A 212 10.97 -8.00 17.58
CA ARG A 212 11.88 -8.74 16.68
C ARG A 212 13.35 -8.62 17.09
N LEU A 213 13.73 -7.53 17.75
CA LEU A 213 15.13 -7.31 18.15
C LEU A 213 15.51 -7.99 19.46
N TYR A 214 14.57 -8.18 20.40
CA TYR A 214 14.92 -8.58 21.77
C TYR A 214 14.15 -9.78 22.32
N ASN A 215 12.87 -9.94 21.97
CA ASN A 215 12.01 -10.94 22.58
C ASN A 215 10.95 -11.45 21.59
N PHE A 216 11.42 -12.03 20.48
CA PHE A 216 10.55 -12.48 19.41
C PHE A 216 9.72 -13.67 19.88
N LYS A 217 8.38 -13.56 19.81
CA LYS A 217 7.44 -14.57 20.29
C LYS A 217 7.74 -15.08 21.72
N SER A 218 8.14 -14.17 22.61
CA SER A 218 8.44 -14.46 24.01
C SER A 218 9.61 -15.43 24.24
N THR A 219 10.54 -15.54 23.28
CA THR A 219 11.70 -16.45 23.36
C THR A 219 12.90 -15.89 24.13
N GLY A 220 12.89 -14.60 24.48
CA GLY A 220 14.04 -13.87 25.01
C GLY A 220 15.18 -13.66 24.00
N LYS A 221 14.93 -13.95 22.72
CA LYS A 221 15.89 -13.90 21.62
C LYS A 221 15.38 -13.02 20.47
N PRO A 222 16.27 -12.52 19.59
CA PRO A 222 15.84 -11.85 18.37
C PRO A 222 15.11 -12.83 17.43
N ASP A 223 14.36 -12.28 16.49
CA ASP A 223 13.71 -13.00 15.41
C ASP A 223 14.75 -13.81 14.61
N PRO A 224 14.66 -15.15 14.57
CA PRO A 224 15.64 -15.98 13.88
C PRO A 224 15.63 -15.81 12.36
N THR A 225 14.60 -15.17 11.80
CA THR A 225 14.46 -14.90 10.36
C THR A 225 15.16 -13.61 9.93
N MET A 226 15.69 -12.83 10.89
CA MET A 226 16.40 -11.58 10.62
C MET A 226 17.91 -11.80 10.66
N ASN A 227 18.62 -11.19 9.71
CA ASN A 227 20.07 -11.20 9.66
C ASN A 227 20.67 -10.62 10.95
N THR A 228 21.61 -11.35 11.57
CA THR A 228 22.22 -10.99 12.86
C THR A 228 23.00 -9.67 12.82
N THR A 229 23.56 -9.31 11.65
CA THR A 229 24.22 -8.01 11.44
C THR A 229 23.19 -6.89 11.48
N LEU A 230 22.06 -7.07 10.80
CA LEU A 230 20.95 -6.09 10.85
C LEU A 230 20.39 -5.97 12.27
N VAL A 231 20.19 -7.08 12.99
CA VAL A 231 19.77 -7.05 14.40
C VAL A 231 20.71 -6.17 15.21
N SER A 232 22.02 -6.37 15.07
CA SER A 232 23.03 -5.60 15.81
C SER A 232 22.98 -4.10 15.47
N GLN A 233 22.82 -3.76 14.19
CA GLN A 233 22.66 -2.38 13.74
C GLN A 233 21.37 -1.73 14.30
N LEU A 234 20.24 -2.43 14.19
CA LEU A 234 18.95 -1.91 14.64
C LEU A 234 18.87 -1.78 16.17
N ARG A 235 19.54 -2.65 16.94
CA ARG A 235 19.60 -2.51 18.41
C ARG A 235 20.26 -1.22 18.85
N ASN A 236 21.27 -0.73 18.11
CA ASN A 236 21.90 0.56 18.39
C ASN A 236 20.96 1.75 18.17
N LEU A 237 20.00 1.62 17.26
CA LEU A 237 19.02 2.66 16.92
C LEU A 237 17.74 2.54 17.75
N CYS A 238 17.39 1.33 18.16
CA CYS A 238 16.17 0.96 18.85
C CYS A 238 16.50 0.23 20.16
N PRO A 239 16.84 0.95 21.24
CA PRO A 239 17.08 0.33 22.54
C PRO A 239 15.80 -0.32 23.11
N PRO A 240 15.90 -1.31 24.02
CA PRO A 240 14.74 -1.87 24.69
C PRO A 240 13.95 -0.78 25.43
N ARG A 241 12.62 -0.88 25.46
CA ARG A 241 11.78 0.03 26.25
C ARG A 241 11.77 -0.43 27.71
N THR A 242 12.58 0.18 28.55
CA THR A 242 12.72 -0.17 29.97
C THR A 242 12.06 0.83 30.91
N GLN A 243 11.67 2.01 30.40
CA GLN A 243 11.11 3.08 31.21
C GLN A 243 9.84 3.68 30.60
N LYS A 244 8.90 4.08 31.46
CA LYS A 244 7.71 4.83 31.06
C LYS A 244 8.15 6.22 30.56
N GLY A 245 7.68 6.61 29.38
CA GLY A 245 8.04 7.90 28.76
C GLY A 245 9.30 7.87 27.89
N GLN A 246 9.96 6.72 27.74
CA GLN A 246 11.09 6.58 26.82
C GLN A 246 10.68 6.91 25.38
N THR A 247 11.53 7.68 24.70
CA THR A 247 11.35 8.11 23.30
C THR A 247 11.15 6.92 22.37
N ASP A 248 10.48 7.16 21.24
CA ASP A 248 10.23 6.15 20.21
C ASP A 248 10.88 6.56 18.88
N PRO A 249 12.19 6.29 18.70
CA PRO A 249 12.93 6.76 17.54
C PRO A 249 12.33 6.24 16.23
N LEU A 250 12.51 7.02 15.16
CA LEU A 250 12.18 6.61 13.79
C LEU A 250 13.43 6.09 13.09
N ILE A 251 13.32 4.93 12.47
CA ILE A 251 14.35 4.31 11.63
C ILE A 251 13.85 4.15 10.20
N TYR A 252 14.75 4.08 9.23
CA TYR A 252 14.38 3.84 7.83
C TYR A 252 13.85 2.42 7.64
N LEU A 253 12.74 2.28 6.90
CA LEU A 253 12.21 0.97 6.49
C LEU A 253 13.18 0.26 5.53
N ASN A 254 13.84 1.04 4.68
CA ASN A 254 14.92 0.58 3.82
C ASN A 254 16.20 1.42 4.08
N PRO A 255 17.15 0.89 4.87
CA PRO A 255 18.45 1.51 5.09
C PRO A 255 19.25 1.85 3.83
N ASP A 256 19.07 1.13 2.72
CA ASP A 256 19.83 1.35 1.47
C ASP A 256 19.40 2.65 0.78
N THR A 257 18.11 3.00 0.85
CA THR A 257 17.59 4.25 0.30
C THR A 257 17.72 5.39 1.30
N GLY A 258 17.61 5.11 2.60
CA GLY A 258 17.88 6.06 3.68
C GLY A 258 17.18 7.41 3.48
N SER A 259 17.91 8.51 3.66
CA SER A 259 17.35 9.87 3.53
C SER A 259 16.90 10.23 2.12
N SER A 260 17.35 9.51 1.08
CA SER A 260 16.91 9.77 -0.29
C SER A 260 15.43 9.44 -0.51
N ASN A 261 14.85 8.54 0.30
CA ASN A 261 13.47 8.04 0.15
C ASN A 261 13.12 7.63 -1.29
N ARG A 262 14.09 7.05 -2.00
CA ARG A 262 13.86 6.59 -3.38
C ARG A 262 13.05 5.31 -3.40
N PHE A 263 12.08 5.24 -4.31
CA PHE A 263 11.41 4.01 -4.68
C PHE A 263 12.42 3.09 -5.39
N SER A 264 12.59 1.86 -4.89
CA SER A 264 13.70 1.01 -5.30
C SER A 264 13.39 -0.49 -5.13
N SER A 265 13.88 -1.31 -6.06
CA SER A 265 13.86 -2.79 -5.93
C SER A 265 14.74 -3.31 -4.79
N SER A 266 15.62 -2.49 -4.20
CA SER A 266 16.45 -2.87 -3.05
C SER A 266 15.61 -3.39 -1.88
N TYR A 267 14.33 -2.98 -1.75
CA TYR A 267 13.40 -3.59 -0.81
C TYR A 267 13.36 -5.12 -0.94
N TYR A 268 13.14 -5.65 -2.15
CA TYR A 268 13.04 -7.10 -2.37
C TYR A 268 14.38 -7.80 -2.23
N SER A 269 15.48 -7.20 -2.72
CA SER A 269 16.84 -7.74 -2.52
C SER A 269 17.18 -7.87 -1.02
N ARG A 270 16.72 -6.92 -0.20
CA ARG A 270 16.87 -6.98 1.26
C ARG A 270 15.99 -8.04 1.89
N VAL A 271 14.74 -8.20 1.47
CA VAL A 271 13.87 -9.32 1.91
C VAL A 271 14.58 -10.66 1.67
N LEU A 272 15.09 -10.89 0.45
CA LEU A 272 15.83 -12.11 0.10
C LEU A 272 17.11 -12.31 0.94
N SER A 273 17.73 -11.22 1.38
CA SER A 273 18.95 -11.23 2.21
C SER A 273 18.67 -11.25 3.71
N HIS A 274 17.42 -11.54 4.13
CA HIS A 274 16.98 -11.52 5.52
C HIS A 274 17.17 -10.16 6.23
N ASN A 275 17.13 -9.08 5.45
CA ASN A 275 17.43 -7.71 5.87
C ASN A 275 16.19 -6.81 5.89
N ALA A 276 14.98 -7.37 5.94
CA ALA A 276 13.75 -6.60 6.03
C ALA A 276 13.46 -6.14 7.47
N VAL A 277 13.10 -4.86 7.63
CA VAL A 277 12.93 -4.22 8.95
C VAL A 277 11.65 -4.69 9.64
N LEU A 278 10.50 -4.70 8.94
CA LEU A 278 9.23 -5.16 9.52
C LEU A 278 9.09 -6.68 9.42
N GLY A 279 8.32 -7.25 10.36
CA GLY A 279 8.07 -8.69 10.39
C GLY A 279 7.31 -9.18 9.18
N VAL A 280 6.23 -8.48 8.82
CA VAL A 280 5.42 -8.80 7.64
C VAL A 280 6.24 -8.78 6.34
N ASP A 281 7.17 -7.83 6.19
CA ASP A 281 8.05 -7.74 5.02
C ASP A 281 8.94 -8.98 4.88
N GLN A 282 9.55 -9.43 5.98
CA GLN A 282 10.41 -10.62 5.96
C GLN A 282 9.62 -11.90 5.68
N GLN A 283 8.32 -11.90 6.00
CA GLN A 283 7.46 -13.07 5.81
C GLN A 283 7.04 -13.32 4.37
N LEU A 284 7.33 -12.41 3.44
CA LEU A 284 7.19 -12.65 2.00
C LEU A 284 8.02 -13.87 1.51
N LEU A 285 8.98 -14.36 2.30
CA LEU A 285 9.72 -15.58 1.97
C LEU A 285 9.01 -16.88 2.38
N TYR A 286 7.89 -16.81 3.11
CA TYR A 286 7.22 -17.96 3.71
C TYR A 286 5.86 -18.30 3.07
N ASN A 287 5.53 -17.65 1.95
CA ASN A 287 4.46 -18.06 1.05
C ASN A 287 5.06 -18.18 -0.36
N ASP A 288 4.83 -19.31 -1.03
CA ASP A 288 5.52 -19.66 -2.29
C ASP A 288 5.29 -18.61 -3.39
N ASP A 289 4.05 -18.16 -3.60
CA ASP A 289 3.71 -17.14 -4.60
C ASP A 289 4.41 -15.80 -4.28
N SER A 290 4.30 -15.33 -3.04
CA SER A 290 4.92 -14.06 -2.62
C SER A 290 6.45 -14.09 -2.69
N LYS A 291 7.04 -15.28 -2.51
CA LYS A 291 8.49 -15.50 -2.61
C LYS A 291 8.95 -15.44 -4.06
N GLU A 292 8.22 -16.07 -4.98
CA GLU A 292 8.49 -16.01 -6.42
C GLU A 292 8.39 -14.56 -6.92
N ILE A 293 7.32 -13.85 -6.57
CA ILE A 293 7.16 -12.42 -6.90
C ILE A 293 8.30 -11.58 -6.32
N THR A 294 8.73 -11.86 -5.08
CA THR A 294 9.87 -11.18 -4.44
C THR A 294 11.17 -11.41 -5.23
N GLN A 295 11.40 -12.61 -5.75
CA GLN A 295 12.56 -12.93 -6.57
C GLN A 295 12.51 -12.18 -7.91
N GLU A 296 11.35 -12.19 -8.57
CA GLU A 296 11.13 -11.48 -9.82
C GLU A 296 11.42 -9.98 -9.65
N PHE A 297 10.81 -9.33 -8.67
CA PHE A 297 10.99 -7.89 -8.44
C PHE A 297 12.38 -7.50 -7.93
N ALA A 298 13.09 -8.40 -7.25
CA ALA A 298 14.51 -8.19 -6.92
C ALA A 298 15.40 -8.22 -8.17
N SER A 299 15.04 -9.04 -9.17
CA SER A 299 15.76 -9.17 -10.44
C SER A 299 15.36 -8.13 -11.50
N GLY A 300 14.10 -7.66 -11.47
CA GLY A 300 13.49 -6.82 -12.48
C GLY A 300 12.81 -5.59 -11.86
N PHE A 301 13.53 -4.46 -11.80
CA PHE A 301 12.97 -3.23 -11.24
C PHE A 301 11.80 -2.67 -12.05
N GLU A 302 11.81 -2.83 -13.38
CA GLU A 302 10.70 -2.36 -14.22
C GLU A 302 9.44 -3.22 -14.06
N ASP A 303 9.56 -4.51 -13.76
CA ASP A 303 8.39 -5.36 -13.49
C ASP A 303 7.75 -4.99 -12.16
N PHE A 304 8.56 -4.73 -11.13
CA PHE A 304 8.07 -4.11 -9.89
C PHE A 304 7.34 -2.80 -10.15
N ARG A 305 7.93 -1.89 -10.95
CA ARG A 305 7.30 -0.61 -11.28
C ARG A 305 5.94 -0.83 -11.95
N LYS A 306 5.86 -1.63 -13.04
CA LYS A 306 4.60 -1.89 -13.74
C LYS A 306 3.53 -2.48 -12.82
N SER A 307 3.89 -3.47 -12.01
CA SER A 307 2.96 -4.06 -11.04
C SER A 307 2.53 -3.03 -10.00
N PHE A 308 3.42 -2.15 -9.55
CA PHE A 308 3.09 -1.08 -8.60
C PHE A 308 2.08 -0.09 -9.18
N ALA A 309 2.22 0.30 -10.45
CA ALA A 309 1.23 1.13 -11.14
C ALA A 309 -0.16 0.47 -11.15
N LEU A 310 -0.22 -0.84 -11.47
CA LEU A 310 -1.46 -1.60 -11.51
C LEU A 310 -2.09 -1.73 -10.12
N ALA A 311 -1.31 -2.14 -9.11
CA ALA A 311 -1.77 -2.31 -7.75
C ALA A 311 -2.24 -1.00 -7.12
N MET A 312 -1.56 0.12 -7.39
CA MET A 312 -2.01 1.45 -6.97
C MET A 312 -3.33 1.86 -7.63
N SER A 313 -3.54 1.54 -8.91
CA SER A 313 -4.80 1.79 -9.61
C SER A 313 -5.95 0.94 -9.03
N ARG A 314 -5.68 -0.31 -8.69
CA ARG A 314 -6.64 -1.23 -8.06
C ARG A 314 -7.00 -0.76 -6.65
N MET A 315 -6.00 -0.47 -5.82
CA MET A 315 -6.19 0.08 -4.47
C MET A 315 -6.96 1.40 -4.51
N GLY A 316 -6.60 2.31 -5.42
CA GLY A 316 -7.29 3.60 -5.62
C GLY A 316 -8.76 3.48 -6.04
N SER A 317 -9.22 2.29 -6.43
CA SER A 317 -10.60 2.04 -6.89
C SER A 317 -11.48 1.35 -5.84
N ILE A 318 -10.95 1.07 -4.65
CA ILE A 318 -11.68 0.41 -3.57
C ILE A 318 -12.82 1.32 -3.07
N ASN A 319 -14.05 0.80 -3.09
CA ASN A 319 -15.26 1.37 -2.47
C ASN A 319 -15.45 2.88 -2.70
N VAL A 320 -15.18 3.36 -3.92
CA VAL A 320 -15.27 4.79 -4.23
C VAL A 320 -16.71 5.30 -4.26
N LEU A 321 -16.91 6.52 -3.74
CA LEU A 321 -18.16 7.26 -3.84
C LEU A 321 -18.19 8.04 -5.16
N THR A 322 -19.30 7.98 -5.90
CA THR A 322 -19.49 8.70 -7.17
C THR A 322 -20.94 9.20 -7.31
N GLY A 323 -21.19 10.06 -8.31
CA GLY A 323 -22.53 10.60 -8.57
C GLY A 323 -23.04 11.47 -7.42
N ASN A 324 -24.10 11.05 -6.75
CA ASN A 324 -24.68 11.77 -5.60
C ASN A 324 -24.26 11.17 -4.24
N ALA A 325 -23.46 10.09 -4.23
CA ALA A 325 -22.96 9.51 -2.98
C ALA A 325 -21.81 10.38 -2.43
N GLY A 326 -21.90 10.77 -1.15
CA GLY A 326 -20.92 11.67 -0.53
C GLY A 326 -21.02 13.12 -1.04
N GLU A 327 -19.96 13.91 -0.83
CA GLU A 327 -19.92 15.32 -1.17
C GLU A 327 -18.64 15.76 -1.89
N ILE A 328 -18.56 17.04 -2.27
CA ILE A 328 -17.29 17.69 -2.61
C ILE A 328 -17.01 18.68 -1.47
N ARG A 329 -16.13 18.30 -0.55
CA ARG A 329 -15.82 19.15 0.61
C ARG A 329 -15.13 20.41 0.17
N ARG A 330 -15.44 21.55 0.81
CA ARG A 330 -14.69 22.81 0.61
C ARG A 330 -13.40 22.85 1.42
N ASP A 331 -13.40 22.17 2.56
CA ASP A 331 -12.26 21.98 3.45
C ASP A 331 -12.11 20.49 3.74
N CYS A 332 -10.96 19.90 3.42
CA CYS A 332 -10.75 18.45 3.59
C CYS A 332 -10.76 17.98 5.05
N ARG A 333 -10.85 18.88 6.02
CA ARG A 333 -10.86 18.56 7.45
C ARG A 333 -12.26 18.38 8.03
N VAL A 334 -13.30 18.87 7.35
CA VAL A 334 -14.68 18.89 7.87
C VAL A 334 -15.69 18.62 6.77
N THR A 335 -16.83 18.04 7.11
CA THR A 335 -17.95 17.91 6.16
C THR A 335 -18.57 19.27 5.87
N ASN A 336 -19.20 19.45 4.69
CA ASN A 336 -19.98 20.67 4.47
C ASN A 336 -21.23 20.69 5.36
N ALA A 337 -21.79 21.88 5.60
CA ALA A 337 -22.94 22.06 6.50
C ALA A 337 -24.19 21.24 6.12
N ASN A 338 -24.37 20.94 4.84
CA ASN A 338 -25.53 20.21 4.32
C ASN A 338 -25.23 18.73 4.02
N TYR A 339 -24.15 18.18 4.57
CA TYR A 339 -23.81 16.77 4.35
C TYR A 339 -24.90 15.85 4.90
N GLY A 340 -25.49 15.02 4.03
CA GLY A 340 -26.57 14.09 4.39
C GLY A 340 -27.96 14.71 4.55
N ALA A 341 -28.13 15.98 4.16
CA ALA A 341 -29.43 16.67 4.11
C ALA A 341 -30.27 16.29 2.88
#